data_AF-A0A7S0D7Z5-F1
#
_entry.id   AF-A0A7S0D7Z5-F1
#
_cell.length_a   1.000
_cell.length_b   1.000
_cell.length_c   1.000
_cell.angle_alpha   90.00
_cell.angle_beta   90.00
_cell.angle_gamma   90.00
#
_symmetry.space_group_name_H-M   'P 1'
#
loop_
_entity.id
_entity.type
_entity.pdbx_description
1 polymer ?
#
loop_
_entity_poly.entity_id
_entity_poly.type
_entity_poly.pdbx_seq_one_letter_code
_entity_poly.pdbx_strand_id
1 'polypeptide(L)'
;EFKDGLNKLVTTLFARCGPKRIGDDVLTGAALAGVAEAYADALNRGAVPVIATAWQSVAEAECRKALDKALLEYDKAFADFASSDDARFVDEDSSDDSATRLHEAARNAALDVFRR
;
A
#
# COMPACT_ATOMS: atom_id res chain seq x y z
N GLU A 1 32.60 8.99 -33.85
CA GLU A 1 31.44 9.87 -34.11
C GLU A 1 30.10 9.28 -33.65
N PHE A 2 29.46 8.33 -34.37
CA PHE A 2 28.15 7.81 -33.97
C PHE A 2 28.14 7.18 -32.57
N LYS A 3 29.11 6.30 -32.27
CA LYS A 3 29.24 5.66 -30.95
C LYS A 3 29.43 6.68 -29.82
N ASP A 4 30.24 7.70 -30.06
CA ASP A 4 30.50 8.76 -29.07
C ASP A 4 29.25 9.61 -28.84
N GLY A 5 28.51 9.93 -29.91
CA GLY A 5 27.22 10.60 -29.83
C GLY A 5 26.17 9.78 -29.07
N LEU A 6 26.06 8.49 -29.37
CA LEU A 6 25.14 7.58 -28.69
C LEU A 6 25.47 7.46 -27.20
N ASN A 7 26.76 7.32 -26.86
CA ASN A 7 27.19 7.26 -25.46
C ASN A 7 26.85 8.57 -24.72
N LYS A 8 27.09 9.73 -25.34
CA LYS A 8 26.71 11.02 -24.74
C LYS A 8 25.19 11.10 -24.53
N LEU A 9 24.39 10.64 -25.48
CA LEU A 9 22.92 10.64 -25.38
C LEU A 9 22.44 9.74 -24.24
N VAL A 10 22.91 8.49 -24.20
CA VAL A 10 22.55 7.50 -23.17
C VAL A 10 22.89 8.02 -21.78
N THR A 11 24.12 8.50 -21.59
CA THR A 11 24.56 9.07 -20.31
C THR A 11 23.71 10.26 -19.90
N THR A 12 23.39 11.15 -20.84
CA THR A 12 22.55 12.32 -20.56
C THR A 12 21.13 11.93 -20.16
N LEU A 13 20.55 10.91 -20.82
CA LEU A 13 19.19 10.47 -20.56
C LEU A 13 19.07 9.81 -19.18
N PHE A 14 20.00 8.92 -18.83
CA PHE A 14 20.00 8.25 -17.53
C PHE A 14 20.40 9.17 -16.38
N ALA A 15 21.26 10.17 -16.61
CA ALA A 15 21.56 11.19 -15.60
C ALA A 15 20.35 12.07 -15.25
N ARG A 16 19.33 12.13 -16.12
CA ARG A 16 18.13 12.97 -15.95
C ARG A 16 16.85 12.18 -15.76
N CYS A 17 16.86 10.85 -15.84
CA CYS A 17 15.65 10.07 -15.69
C CYS A 17 15.20 10.06 -14.22
N GLY A 18 13.99 10.58 -13.97
CA GLY A 18 13.33 10.49 -12.67
C GLY A 18 12.47 9.23 -12.56
N PRO A 19 12.03 8.88 -11.35
CA PRO A 19 11.04 7.82 -11.17
C PRO A 19 9.75 8.16 -11.91
N LYS A 20 9.06 7.13 -12.41
CA LYS A 20 7.76 7.32 -13.08
C LYS A 20 6.72 7.77 -12.03
N ARG A 21 5.89 8.75 -12.40
CA ARG A 21 4.87 9.33 -11.53
C ARG A 21 3.51 9.42 -12.22
N ILE A 22 2.44 9.36 -11.43
CA ILE A 22 1.08 9.73 -11.82
C ILE A 22 0.60 10.75 -10.79
N GLY A 23 0.39 12.00 -11.22
CA GLY A 23 0.22 13.11 -10.26
C GLY A 23 1.46 13.25 -9.38
N ASP A 24 1.25 13.29 -8.07
CA ASP A 24 2.33 13.39 -7.08
C ASP A 24 2.91 12.02 -6.67
N ASP A 25 2.20 10.93 -7.00
CA ASP A 25 2.56 9.58 -6.57
C ASP A 25 3.69 8.99 -7.41
N VAL A 26 4.69 8.42 -6.73
CA VAL A 26 5.74 7.62 -7.36
C VAL A 26 5.22 6.21 -7.60
N LEU A 27 5.24 5.78 -8.86
CA LEU A 27 4.83 4.43 -9.23
C LEU A 27 5.88 3.40 -8.81
N THR A 28 5.46 2.46 -7.98
CA THR A 28 6.22 1.24 -7.70
C THR A 28 6.19 0.30 -8.92
N GLY A 29 7.10 -0.67 -8.97
CA GLY A 29 7.12 -1.66 -10.05
C GLY A 29 5.80 -2.47 -10.14
N ALA A 30 5.23 -2.85 -8.99
CA ALA A 30 3.96 -3.57 -8.94
C ALA A 30 2.79 -2.72 -9.44
N ALA A 31 2.73 -1.44 -9.03
CA ALA A 31 1.70 -0.52 -9.51
C ALA A 31 1.81 -0.27 -11.03
N LEU A 32 3.02 -0.09 -11.54
CA LEU A 32 3.26 0.08 -12.97
C LEU A 32 2.83 -1.17 -13.77
N ALA A 33 3.11 -2.37 -13.25
CA ALA A 33 2.67 -3.62 -13.87
C ALA A 33 1.13 -3.73 -13.91
N GLY A 34 0.44 -3.38 -12.82
CA GLY A 34 -1.02 -3.37 -12.78
C GLY A 34 -1.65 -2.39 -13.77
N VAL A 35 -1.06 -1.19 -13.94
CA VAL A 35 -1.53 -0.23 -14.95
C VAL A 35 -1.29 -0.76 -16.37
N ALA A 36 -0.15 -1.40 -16.63
CA ALA A 36 0.15 -2.00 -17.92
C ALA A 36 -0.81 -3.15 -18.27
N GLU A 37 -1.14 -4.00 -17.30
CA GLU A 37 -2.14 -5.07 -17.43
C GLU A 37 -3.52 -4.50 -17.76
N ALA A 38 -3.97 -3.50 -17.00
CA ALA A 38 -5.25 -2.83 -17.26
C ALA A 38 -5.33 -2.24 -18.68
N TYR A 39 -4.22 -1.71 -19.22
CA TYR A 39 -4.20 -1.22 -20.60
C TYR A 39 -4.23 -2.34 -21.61
N ALA A 40 -3.43 -3.39 -21.41
CA ALA A 40 -3.42 -4.54 -22.30
C ALA A 40 -4.83 -5.16 -22.39
N ASP A 41 -5.51 -5.31 -21.25
CA ASP A 41 -6.87 -5.84 -21.18
C ASP A 41 -7.89 -4.95 -21.90
N ALA A 42 -7.83 -3.64 -21.70
CA ALA A 42 -8.71 -2.70 -22.38
C ALA A 42 -8.52 -2.78 -23.90
N LEU A 43 -7.28 -2.76 -24.37
CA LEU A 43 -6.94 -2.87 -25.79
C LEU A 43 -7.42 -4.19 -26.38
N ASN A 44 -7.17 -5.31 -25.68
CA ASN A 44 -7.60 -6.64 -26.11
C ASN A 44 -9.13 -6.78 -26.18
N ARG A 45 -9.88 -5.98 -25.42
CA ARG A 45 -11.35 -5.94 -25.44
C ARG A 45 -11.91 -4.91 -26.45
N GLY A 46 -11.06 -4.26 -27.24
CA GLY A 46 -11.46 -3.24 -28.22
C GLY A 46 -11.85 -1.90 -27.60
N ALA A 47 -11.52 -1.67 -26.32
CA ALA A 47 -11.73 -0.41 -25.63
C ALA A 47 -10.50 0.50 -25.72
N VAL A 48 -10.71 1.80 -25.51
CA VAL A 48 -9.61 2.77 -25.36
C VAL A 48 -9.25 2.87 -23.87
N PRO A 49 -8.01 2.54 -23.47
CA PRO A 49 -7.60 2.65 -22.08
C PRO A 49 -7.56 4.11 -21.63
N VAL A 50 -8.07 4.39 -20.43
CA VAL A 50 -7.99 5.71 -19.78
C VAL A 50 -7.04 5.62 -18.60
N ILE A 51 -5.98 6.43 -18.65
CA ILE A 51 -4.89 6.41 -17.66
C ILE A 51 -5.41 6.61 -16.23
N ALA A 52 -6.32 7.57 -16.06
CA ALA A 52 -6.88 7.91 -14.76
C ALA A 52 -7.65 6.74 -14.14
N THR A 53 -8.49 6.04 -14.92
CA THR A 53 -9.29 4.93 -14.40
C THR A 53 -8.44 3.70 -14.11
N ALA A 54 -7.41 3.44 -14.92
CA ALA A 54 -6.47 2.34 -14.65
C ALA A 54 -5.67 2.60 -13.36
N TRP A 55 -5.15 3.82 -13.19
CA TRP A 55 -4.45 4.20 -11.96
C TRP A 55 -5.37 4.10 -10.73
N GLN A 56 -6.58 4.65 -10.82
CA GLN A 56 -7.54 4.60 -9.72
C GLN A 56 -7.84 3.16 -9.29
N SER A 57 -8.08 2.25 -10.26
CA SER A 57 -8.33 0.84 -9.96
C SER A 57 -7.14 0.17 -9.27
N VAL A 58 -5.91 0.48 -9.69
CA VAL A 58 -4.69 -0.08 -9.09
C VAL A 58 -4.47 0.49 -7.68
N ALA A 59 -4.64 1.80 -7.50
CA ALA A 59 -4.53 2.46 -6.20
C ALA A 59 -5.57 1.90 -5.21
N GLU A 60 -6.82 1.75 -5.62
CA GLU A 60 -7.88 1.17 -4.80
C GLU A 60 -7.57 -0.29 -4.40
N ALA A 61 -7.04 -1.08 -5.33
CA ALA A 61 -6.66 -2.47 -5.06
C ALA A 61 -5.50 -2.56 -4.04
N GLU A 62 -4.48 -1.71 -4.17
CA GLU A 62 -3.35 -1.68 -3.23
C GLU A 62 -3.79 -1.16 -1.84
N CYS A 63 -4.58 -0.08 -1.78
CA CYS A 63 -5.13 0.41 -0.51
C CYS A 63 -5.99 -0.65 0.19
N ARG A 64 -6.79 -1.41 -0.56
CA ARG A 64 -7.59 -2.50 0.01
C ARG A 64 -6.71 -3.62 0.58
N LYS A 65 -5.66 -4.04 -0.14
CA LYS A 65 -4.70 -5.04 0.38
C LYS A 65 -3.99 -4.54 1.64
N ALA A 66 -3.62 -3.26 1.69
CA ALA A 66 -3.00 -2.66 2.88
C ALA A 66 -3.98 -2.63 4.06
N LEU A 67 -5.26 -2.31 3.81
CA LEU A 67 -6.32 -2.31 4.80
C LEU A 67 -6.54 -3.72 5.36
N ASP A 68 -6.65 -4.73 4.50
CA ASP A 68 -6.85 -6.12 4.93
C ASP A 68 -5.71 -6.59 5.84
N LYS A 69 -4.45 -6.25 5.51
CA LYS A 69 -3.29 -6.53 6.36
C LYS A 69 -3.35 -5.82 7.71
N ALA A 70 -3.76 -4.55 7.71
CA ALA A 70 -3.88 -3.77 8.93
C ALA A 70 -4.97 -4.32 9.86
N LEU A 71 -6.11 -4.74 9.30
CA LEU A 71 -7.19 -5.37 10.05
C LEU A 71 -6.76 -6.72 10.65
N LEU A 72 -6.02 -7.54 9.90
CA LEU A 72 -5.47 -8.78 10.42
C LEU A 72 -4.54 -8.55 11.62
N GLU A 73 -3.69 -7.52 11.57
CA GLU A 73 -2.80 -7.19 12.69
C GLU A 73 -3.58 -6.68 13.91
N TYR A 74 -4.62 -5.87 13.68
CA TYR A 74 -5.52 -5.42 14.73
C TYR A 74 -6.23 -6.60 15.41
N ASP A 75 -6.82 -7.51 14.63
CA ASP A 75 -7.54 -8.68 15.13
C ASP A 75 -6.62 -9.60 15.93
N LYS A 76 -5.38 -9.78 15.45
CA LYS A 76 -4.35 -10.55 16.15
C LYS A 76 -4.00 -9.96 17.51
N ALA A 77 -3.81 -8.63 17.60
CA ALA A 77 -3.52 -7.97 18.87
C ALA A 77 -4.66 -8.15 19.89
N PHE A 78 -5.92 -8.14 19.42
CA PHE A 78 -7.08 -8.41 20.25
C PHE A 78 -7.18 -9.87 20.70
N ALA A 79 -6.91 -10.83 19.81
CA ALA A 79 -6.89 -12.25 20.14
C ALA A 79 -5.78 -12.59 21.17
N ASP A 80 -4.60 -12.01 21.00
CA ASP A 80 -3.47 -12.17 21.93
C ASP A 80 -3.82 -11.62 23.32
N PHE A 81 -4.51 -10.48 23.40
CA PHE A 81 -5.00 -9.95 24.68
C PHE A 81 -6.10 -10.82 25.31
N ALA A 82 -7.08 -11.26 24.53
CA ALA A 82 -8.18 -12.10 25.03
C ALA A 82 -7.69 -13.45 25.58
N SER A 83 -6.54 -13.94 25.09
CA SER A 83 -5.88 -15.16 25.57
C SER A 83 -4.90 -14.93 26.74
N SER A 84 -4.59 -13.67 27.07
CA SER A 84 -3.74 -13.29 28.20
C SER A 84 -4.42 -13.57 29.54
N ASP A 85 -3.62 -13.97 30.54
CA ASP A 85 -4.07 -14.19 31.93
C ASP A 85 -4.65 -12.90 32.57
N ASP A 86 -4.32 -11.75 32.00
CA ASP A 86 -4.78 -10.40 32.40
C ASP A 86 -6.30 -10.21 32.25
N ALA A 87 -6.94 -10.95 31.33
CA ALA A 87 -8.39 -10.91 31.13
C ALA A 87 -9.19 -11.61 32.27
N ARG A 88 -8.53 -12.36 33.15
CA ARG A 88 -9.19 -13.15 34.20
C ARG A 88 -9.28 -12.47 35.57
N PHE A 89 -8.64 -11.31 35.76
CA PHE A 89 -8.53 -10.61 37.06
C PHE A 89 -9.00 -9.15 37.00
N VAL A 90 -9.93 -8.84 36.11
CA VAL A 90 -10.34 -7.46 35.89
C VAL A 90 -11.51 -7.11 36.81
N ASP A 91 -11.25 -6.31 37.84
CA ASP A 91 -12.31 -5.63 38.60
C ASP A 91 -13.16 -4.79 37.65
N GLU A 92 -14.48 -4.78 37.85
CA GLU A 92 -15.49 -4.20 36.94
C GLU A 92 -15.24 -2.70 36.65
N ASP A 93 -14.60 -1.97 37.58
CA ASP A 93 -14.21 -0.55 37.43
C ASP A 93 -12.83 -0.32 36.78
N SER A 94 -11.98 -1.35 36.66
CA SER A 94 -10.62 -1.29 36.07
C SER A 94 -10.60 -1.77 34.61
N SER A 95 -11.64 -2.50 34.19
CA SER A 95 -11.72 -3.12 32.85
C SER A 95 -11.82 -2.16 31.69
N ASP A 96 -12.36 -0.96 31.92
CA ASP A 96 -12.63 -0.03 30.83
C ASP A 96 -11.35 0.71 30.39
N ASP A 97 -10.43 0.97 31.33
CA ASP A 97 -9.15 1.66 31.05
C ASP A 97 -8.12 0.71 30.41
N SER A 98 -8.13 -0.59 30.74
CA SER A 98 -7.25 -1.58 30.10
C SER A 98 -7.68 -1.91 28.67
N ALA A 99 -8.99 -2.08 28.44
CA ALA A 99 -9.54 -2.37 27.11
C ALA A 99 -9.36 -1.19 26.13
N THR A 100 -9.52 0.06 26.60
CA THR A 100 -9.31 1.26 25.78
C THR A 100 -7.84 1.43 25.40
N ARG A 101 -6.90 1.24 26.34
CA ARG A 101 -5.46 1.29 26.05
C ARG A 101 -5.02 0.23 25.05
N LEU A 102 -5.58 -0.98 25.14
CA LEU A 102 -5.33 -2.03 24.15
C LEU A 102 -5.86 -1.63 22.77
N HIS A 103 -7.10 -1.14 22.69
CA HIS A 103 -7.67 -0.68 21.43
C HIS A 103 -6.78 0.38 20.77
N GLU A 104 -6.31 1.37 21.53
CA GLU A 104 -5.44 2.42 21.02
C GLU A 104 -4.09 1.87 20.54
N ALA A 105 -3.48 0.97 21.29
CA ALA A 105 -2.21 0.33 20.91
C ALA A 105 -2.36 -0.50 19.63
N ALA A 106 -3.38 -1.36 19.56
CA ALA A 106 -3.67 -2.19 18.39
C ALA A 106 -4.02 -1.34 17.16
N ARG A 107 -4.81 -0.28 17.33
CA ARG A 107 -5.13 0.68 16.26
C ARG A 107 -3.88 1.36 15.74
N ASN A 108 -2.99 1.83 16.61
CA ASN A 108 -1.78 2.51 16.20
C ASN A 108 -0.82 1.55 15.46
N ALA A 109 -0.68 0.32 15.93
CA ALA A 109 0.09 -0.72 15.24
C ALA A 109 -0.48 -1.03 13.85
N ALA A 110 -1.81 -1.18 13.73
CA ALA A 110 -2.47 -1.40 12.45
C ALA A 110 -2.30 -0.21 11.49
N LEU A 111 -2.37 1.03 11.99
CA LEU A 111 -2.12 2.23 11.20
C LEU A 111 -0.67 2.31 10.68
N ASP A 112 0.30 1.86 11.47
CA ASP A 112 1.70 1.80 11.03
C ASP A 112 1.90 0.75 9.94
N VAL A 113 1.20 -0.39 10.01
CA VAL A 113 1.19 -1.40 8.94
C VAL A 113 0.54 -0.87 7.67
N PHE A 114 -0.58 -0.13 7.77
CA PHE A 114 -1.27 0.45 6.62
C PHE A 114 -0.43 1.51 5.88
N ARG A 115 0.39 2.26 6.60
CA ARG A 115 1.20 3.38 6.06
C ARG A 115 2.54 2.93 5.46
N ARG A 116 2.94 1.66 5.65
CA ARG A 116 4.18 1.08 5.11
C ARG A 116 3.99 0.59 3.68
#